data_AF-A0A151DWN8-F1
#
_entry.id   AF-A0A151DWN8-F1
#
_cell.length_a   1.000
_cell.length_b   1.000
_cell.length_c   1.000
_cell.angle_alpha   90.00
_cell.angle_beta   90.00
_cell.angle_gamma   90.00
#
_symmetry.space_group_name_H-M   'P 1'
#
loop_
_entity.id
_entity.type
_entity.pdbx_description
1 polymer ?
#
loop_
_entity_poly.entity_id
_entity_poly.type
_entity_poly.pdbx_seq_one_letter_code
_entity_poly.pdbx_strand_id
1 'polypeptide(L)'
;MKNKKDPQPPGWTVTLSIGMGVGWLIFLLIWLAFFAGDYGIYQNIAIILISVLLVFIILGGSWASWGLKQIPVEGKEVMRVAGFTSRIVVSIVVPFILFIFWIIWFFFYAEDFNIYQNIAIFLVSLLALGGVLGGIWASWGMKNKKKLEEIGKLCEDD
;
A
#
# COMPACT_ATOMS: atom_id res chain seq x y z
N MET A 1 -5.99 -13.27 34.03
CA MET A 1 -6.08 -12.90 32.61
C MET A 1 -6.22 -14.18 31.80
N LYS A 2 -7.36 -14.42 31.14
CA LYS A 2 -7.52 -15.63 30.30
C LYS A 2 -6.52 -15.55 29.15
N ASN A 3 -5.71 -16.60 28.98
CA ASN A 3 -4.75 -16.74 27.89
C ASN A 3 -5.53 -16.91 26.57
N LYS A 4 -6.00 -15.80 26.01
CA LYS A 4 -6.73 -15.77 24.74
C LYS A 4 -5.69 -15.96 23.66
N LYS A 5 -5.59 -17.17 23.09
CA LYS A 5 -4.71 -17.43 21.95
C LYS A 5 -5.04 -16.40 20.86
N ASP A 6 -4.03 -15.67 20.41
CA ASP A 6 -4.19 -14.73 19.31
C ASP A 6 -4.73 -15.47 18.08
N PRO A 7 -5.69 -14.86 17.37
CA PRO A 7 -6.27 -15.49 16.19
C PRO A 7 -5.17 -15.72 15.15
N GLN A 8 -4.96 -16.97 14.76
CA GLN A 8 -3.96 -17.31 13.75
C GLN A 8 -4.47 -16.95 12.35
N PRO A 9 -3.58 -16.50 11.44
CA PRO A 9 -3.94 -16.32 10.04
C PRO A 9 -4.30 -17.67 9.39
N PRO A 10 -5.15 -17.68 8.36
CA PRO A 10 -5.47 -18.90 7.63
C PRO A 10 -4.20 -19.49 7.02
N GLY A 11 -3.98 -20.80 7.15
CA GLY A 11 -2.77 -21.43 6.60
C GLY A 11 -2.54 -21.15 5.11
N TRP A 12 -3.63 -20.96 4.34
CA TRP A 12 -3.54 -20.64 2.91
C TRP A 12 -2.95 -19.25 2.61
N THR A 13 -3.13 -18.23 3.47
CA THR A 13 -2.55 -16.89 3.23
C THR A 13 -1.04 -16.91 3.41
N VAL A 14 -0.54 -17.74 4.33
CA VAL A 14 0.89 -17.98 4.54
C VAL A 14 1.48 -18.72 3.34
N THR A 15 0.85 -19.82 2.91
CA THR A 15 1.28 -20.57 1.71
C THR A 15 1.26 -19.69 0.46
N LEU A 16 0.22 -18.86 0.26
CA LEU A 16 0.15 -17.91 -0.84
C LEU A 16 1.29 -16.89 -0.78
N SER A 17 1.63 -16.38 0.40
CA SER A 17 2.72 -15.41 0.56
C SER A 17 4.08 -15.99 0.19
N ILE A 18 4.36 -17.24 0.63
CA ILE A 18 5.58 -17.96 0.28
C ILE A 18 5.63 -18.22 -1.23
N GLY A 19 4.56 -18.78 -1.79
CA GLY A 19 4.46 -19.08 -3.22
C GLY A 19 4.60 -17.83 -4.09
N MET A 20 3.97 -16.73 -3.69
CA MET A 20 4.08 -15.45 -4.38
C MET A 20 5.49 -14.89 -4.30
N GLY A 21 6.14 -14.93 -3.13
CA GLY A 21 7.51 -14.46 -2.96
C GLY A 21 8.51 -15.24 -3.83
N VAL A 22 8.45 -16.57 -3.78
CA VAL A 22 9.32 -17.43 -4.59
C VAL A 22 9.01 -17.27 -6.09
N GLY A 23 7.73 -17.28 -6.47
CA GLY A 23 7.30 -17.10 -7.84
C GLY A 23 7.71 -15.75 -8.43
N TRP A 24 7.61 -14.66 -7.64
CA TRP A 24 8.05 -13.34 -8.05
C TRP A 24 9.58 -13.27 -8.24
N LEU A 25 10.37 -13.91 -7.37
CA LEU A 25 11.82 -14.01 -7.55
C LEU A 25 12.19 -14.80 -8.81
N ILE A 26 11.51 -15.91 -9.08
CA ILE A 26 11.69 -16.69 -10.32
C ILE A 26 11.37 -15.81 -11.54
N PHE A 27 10.25 -15.08 -11.50
CA PHE A 27 9.89 -14.13 -12.54
C PHE A 27 11.00 -13.09 -12.75
N LEU A 28 11.53 -12.47 -11.71
CA LEU A 28 12.61 -11.48 -11.82
C LEU A 28 13.87 -12.08 -12.45
N LEU A 29 14.26 -13.28 -12.04
CA LEU A 29 15.44 -13.97 -12.60
C LEU A 29 15.26 -14.25 -14.09
N ILE A 30 14.09 -14.78 -14.48
CA ILE A 30 13.77 -15.06 -15.89
C ILE A 30 13.72 -13.75 -16.69
N TRP A 31 13.05 -12.73 -16.16
CA TRP A 31 12.94 -11.42 -16.81
C TRP A 31 14.33 -10.82 -17.09
N LEU A 32 15.17 -10.72 -16.05
CA LEU A 32 16.50 -10.12 -16.15
C LEU A 32 17.45 -10.92 -17.04
N ALA A 33 17.39 -12.26 -16.98
CA ALA A 33 18.29 -13.11 -17.75
C ALA A 33 17.95 -13.20 -19.24
N PHE A 34 16.66 -13.12 -19.61
CA PHE A 34 16.21 -13.46 -20.96
C PHE A 34 15.46 -12.36 -21.70
N PHE A 35 14.82 -11.42 -21.00
CA PHE A 35 13.92 -10.44 -21.63
C PHE A 35 14.41 -9.00 -21.49
N ALA A 36 15.11 -8.67 -20.40
CA ALA A 36 15.46 -7.29 -20.08
C ALA A 36 16.36 -6.60 -21.12
N GLY A 37 17.11 -7.38 -21.92
CA GLY A 37 18.03 -6.85 -22.94
C GLY A 37 17.33 -6.15 -24.11
N ASP A 38 16.07 -6.47 -24.38
CA ASP A 38 15.28 -5.88 -25.46
C ASP A 38 14.60 -4.55 -25.06
N TYR A 39 14.75 -4.14 -23.80
CA TYR A 39 14.08 -2.98 -23.23
C TYR A 39 15.08 -1.95 -22.70
N GLY A 40 14.71 -0.68 -22.78
CA GLY A 40 15.44 0.41 -22.13
C GLY A 40 15.45 0.26 -20.61
N ILE A 41 16.34 0.98 -19.93
CA ILE A 41 16.44 0.96 -18.46
C ILE A 41 15.11 1.37 -17.82
N TYR A 42 14.45 2.41 -18.33
CA TYR A 42 13.19 2.90 -17.77
C TYR A 42 12.03 1.95 -18.02
N GLN A 43 11.96 1.33 -19.22
CA GLN A 43 10.96 0.30 -19.51
C GLN A 43 11.12 -0.92 -18.58
N ASN A 44 12.36 -1.36 -18.33
CA ASN A 44 12.64 -2.41 -17.36
C ASN A 44 12.18 -2.04 -15.94
N ILE A 45 12.41 -0.79 -15.51
CA ILE A 45 11.88 -0.27 -14.23
C ILE A 45 10.35 -0.35 -14.21
N ALA A 46 9.67 0.09 -15.28
CA ALA A 46 8.21 0.02 -15.36
C ALA A 46 7.68 -1.42 -15.26
N ILE A 47 8.36 -2.39 -15.86
CA ILE A 47 7.97 -3.81 -15.83
C ILE A 47 8.17 -4.40 -14.43
N ILE A 48 9.26 -4.04 -13.74
CA ILE A 48 9.45 -4.39 -12.34
C ILE A 48 8.32 -3.78 -11.49
N LEU A 49 7.97 -2.50 -11.69
CA LEU A 49 6.86 -1.85 -10.98
C LEU A 49 5.51 -2.55 -11.24
N ILE A 50 5.22 -2.96 -12.47
CA ILE A 50 4.02 -3.76 -12.80
C ILE A 50 4.02 -5.06 -11.98
N SER A 51 5.14 -5.77 -11.94
CA SER A 51 5.23 -7.03 -11.20
C SER A 51 5.00 -6.84 -9.69
N VAL A 52 5.55 -5.77 -9.10
CA VAL A 52 5.35 -5.41 -7.70
C VAL A 52 3.88 -5.03 -7.44
N LEU A 53 3.27 -4.30 -8.36
CA LEU A 53 1.86 -3.92 -8.28
C LEU A 53 0.95 -5.16 -8.20
N LEU A 54 1.22 -6.17 -9.03
CA LEU A 54 0.47 -7.44 -9.01
C LEU A 54 0.65 -8.17 -7.67
N VAL A 55 1.88 -8.23 -7.14
CA VAL A 55 2.14 -8.82 -5.83
C VAL A 55 1.35 -8.09 -4.73
N PHE A 56 1.34 -6.77 -4.73
CA PHE A 56 0.58 -5.98 -3.76
C PHE A 56 -0.93 -6.16 -3.88
N ILE A 57 -1.49 -6.27 -5.08
CA ILE A 57 -2.93 -6.52 -5.24
C ILE A 57 -3.30 -7.88 -4.65
N ILE A 58 -2.53 -8.93 -4.98
CA ILE A 58 -2.85 -10.30 -4.56
C ILE A 58 -2.62 -10.48 -3.06
N LEU A 59 -1.44 -10.10 -2.55
CA LEU A 59 -1.12 -10.23 -1.15
C LEU A 59 -1.92 -9.24 -0.29
N GLY A 60 -2.01 -7.98 -0.71
CA GLY A 60 -2.80 -6.96 -0.02
C GLY A 60 -4.26 -7.37 0.11
N GLY A 61 -4.88 -7.87 -0.96
CA GLY A 61 -6.26 -8.35 -0.92
C GLY A 61 -6.45 -9.55 0.00
N SER A 62 -5.57 -10.56 -0.10
CA SER A 62 -5.64 -11.75 0.76
C SER A 62 -5.52 -11.40 2.25
N TRP A 63 -4.54 -10.58 2.63
CA TRP A 63 -4.30 -10.18 4.01
C TRP A 63 -5.37 -9.19 4.53
N ALA A 64 -5.84 -8.25 3.70
CA ALA A 64 -6.91 -7.34 4.09
C ALA A 64 -8.19 -8.09 4.45
N SER A 65 -8.55 -9.12 3.67
CA SER A 65 -9.76 -9.93 3.93
C SER A 65 -9.76 -10.60 5.30
N TRP A 66 -8.58 -10.98 5.81
CA TRP A 66 -8.42 -11.54 7.15
C TRP A 66 -8.29 -10.45 8.21
N GLY A 67 -7.44 -9.44 7.97
CA GLY A 67 -7.17 -8.36 8.93
C GLY A 67 -8.43 -7.58 9.32
N LEU A 68 -9.35 -7.35 8.38
CA LEU A 68 -10.63 -6.70 8.66
C LEU A 68 -11.50 -7.48 9.66
N LYS A 69 -11.37 -8.82 9.72
CA LYS A 69 -12.10 -9.66 10.68
C LYS A 69 -11.51 -9.57 12.10
N GLN A 70 -10.25 -9.17 12.21
CA GLN A 70 -9.51 -9.12 13.48
C GLN A 70 -9.52 -7.75 14.15
N ILE A 71 -10.27 -6.79 13.61
CA ILE A 71 -10.30 -5.44 14.19
C ILE A 71 -10.92 -5.51 15.60
N PRO A 72 -10.21 -5.02 16.64
CA PRO A 72 -10.72 -5.01 18.01
C PRO A 72 -11.91 -4.04 18.15
N VAL A 73 -12.59 -4.07 19.30
CA VAL A 73 -13.77 -3.24 19.52
C VAL A 73 -13.39 -1.76 19.46
N GLU A 74 -12.27 -1.36 20.07
CA GLU A 74 -11.76 0.02 19.98
C GLU A 74 -11.59 0.47 18.52
N GLY A 75 -10.99 -0.40 17.69
CA GLY A 75 -10.80 -0.14 16.27
C GLY A 75 -12.12 0.01 15.50
N LYS A 76 -13.17 -0.73 15.89
CA LYS A 76 -14.52 -0.58 15.33
C LYS A 76 -15.16 0.75 15.68
N GLU A 77 -14.95 1.25 16.90
CA GLU A 77 -15.45 2.58 17.29
C GLU A 77 -14.75 3.70 16.54
N VAL A 78 -13.43 3.59 16.32
CA VAL A 78 -12.70 4.54 15.47
C VAL A 78 -13.21 4.50 14.03
N MET A 79 -13.50 3.32 13.47
CA MET A 79 -14.07 3.18 12.13
C MET A 79 -15.44 3.85 11.96
N ARG A 80 -16.22 3.97 13.04
CA ARG A 80 -17.52 4.65 13.03
C ARG A 80 -17.39 6.18 13.05
N VAL A 81 -16.20 6.73 13.30
CA VAL A 81 -15.99 8.17 13.24
C VAL A 81 -16.15 8.65 11.80
N ALA A 82 -16.99 9.67 11.61
CA ALA A 82 -17.37 10.16 10.29
C ALA A 82 -16.15 10.47 9.41
N GLY A 83 -16.12 9.83 8.24
CA GLY A 83 -15.07 9.96 7.23
C GLY A 83 -13.83 9.09 7.45
N PHE A 84 -13.67 8.38 8.57
CA PHE A 84 -12.49 7.54 8.79
C PHE A 84 -12.33 6.47 7.70
N THR A 85 -13.39 5.71 7.41
CA THR A 85 -13.38 4.69 6.36
C THR A 85 -13.03 5.26 4.98
N SER A 86 -13.56 6.44 4.63
CA SER A 86 -13.22 7.08 3.35
C SER A 86 -11.73 7.40 3.23
N ARG A 87 -11.06 7.74 4.34
CA ARG A 87 -9.63 8.01 4.37
C ARG A 87 -8.80 6.73 4.23
N ILE A 88 -9.24 5.63 4.83
CA ILE A 88 -8.62 4.32 4.59
C ILE A 88 -8.67 3.99 3.10
N VAL A 89 -9.85 4.11 2.48
CA VAL A 89 -10.02 3.84 1.05
C VAL A 89 -9.10 4.74 0.21
N VAL A 90 -9.05 6.04 0.51
CA VAL A 90 -8.16 6.99 -0.17
C VAL A 90 -6.68 6.61 0.03
N SER A 91 -6.26 6.26 1.25
CA SER A 91 -4.89 5.82 1.57
C SER A 91 -4.49 4.53 0.85
N ILE A 92 -5.46 3.69 0.44
CA ILE A 92 -5.20 2.51 -0.38
C ILE A 92 -5.14 2.92 -1.85
N VAL A 93 -6.18 3.58 -2.36
CA VAL A 93 -6.36 3.86 -3.80
C VAL A 93 -5.32 4.83 -4.35
N VAL A 94 -4.99 5.90 -3.64
CA VAL A 94 -4.09 6.94 -4.17
C VAL A 94 -2.68 6.42 -4.46
N PRO A 95 -2.05 5.59 -3.60
CA PRO A 95 -0.80 4.91 -3.95
C PRO A 95 -0.89 4.04 -5.20
N PHE A 96 -2.00 3.31 -5.44
CA PHE A 96 -2.18 2.53 -6.68
C PHE A 96 -2.22 3.43 -7.91
N ILE A 97 -2.92 4.57 -7.83
CA ILE A 97 -2.94 5.57 -8.90
C ILE A 97 -1.53 6.09 -9.18
N LEU A 98 -0.76 6.39 -8.13
CA LEU A 98 0.62 6.83 -8.28
C LEU A 98 1.52 5.75 -8.92
N PHE A 99 1.37 4.49 -8.54
CA PHE A 99 2.10 3.39 -9.17
C PHE A 99 1.76 3.26 -10.66
N ILE A 100 0.48 3.36 -11.02
CA ILE A 100 0.04 3.35 -12.42
C ILE A 100 0.65 4.54 -13.17
N PHE A 101 0.65 5.73 -12.57
CA PHE A 101 1.32 6.90 -13.13
C PHE A 101 2.81 6.64 -13.38
N TRP A 102 3.56 6.08 -12.42
CA TRP A 102 4.97 5.76 -12.61
C TRP A 102 5.21 4.70 -13.67
N ILE A 103 4.37 3.68 -13.75
CA ILE A 103 4.47 2.66 -14.80
C ILE A 103 4.33 3.33 -16.17
N ILE A 104 3.30 4.16 -16.36
CA ILE A 104 3.09 4.89 -17.61
C ILE A 104 4.26 5.85 -17.88
N TRP A 105 4.71 6.59 -16.88
CA TRP A 105 5.82 7.53 -16.98
C TRP A 105 7.11 6.83 -17.45
N PHE A 106 7.53 5.80 -16.73
CA PHE A 106 8.79 5.10 -17.02
C PHE A 106 8.74 4.31 -18.32
N PHE A 107 7.57 3.79 -18.70
CA PHE A 107 7.46 3.01 -19.94
C PHE A 107 7.45 3.88 -21.19
N PHE A 108 6.74 5.03 -21.16
CA PHE A 108 6.45 5.81 -22.37
C PHE A 108 7.17 7.15 -22.46
N TYR A 109 7.56 7.77 -21.34
CA TYR A 109 8.00 9.17 -21.33
C TYR A 109 9.42 9.36 -20.81
N ALA A 110 9.89 8.51 -19.89
CA ALA A 110 11.14 8.77 -19.16
C ALA A 110 12.41 8.84 -20.03
N GLU A 111 12.42 8.23 -21.21
CA GLU A 111 13.57 8.27 -22.12
C GLU A 111 13.85 9.68 -22.68
N ASP A 112 12.83 10.52 -22.80
CA ASP A 112 12.98 11.90 -23.30
C ASP A 112 13.57 12.86 -22.25
N PHE A 113 13.77 12.38 -21.02
CA PHE A 113 14.24 13.17 -19.89
C PHE A 113 15.58 12.64 -19.37
N ASN A 114 16.42 13.57 -18.89
CA ASN A 114 17.64 13.17 -18.23
C ASN A 114 17.36 12.57 -16.84
N ILE A 115 18.35 11.88 -16.28
CA ILE A 115 18.21 11.18 -15.00
C ILE A 115 17.79 12.11 -13.84
N TYR A 116 18.30 13.34 -13.80
CA TYR A 116 17.94 14.31 -12.75
C TYR A 116 16.49 14.78 -12.88
N GLN A 117 15.99 14.96 -14.09
CA GLN A 117 14.58 15.27 -14.35
C GLN A 117 13.66 14.12 -13.93
N ASN A 118 14.01 12.87 -14.27
CA ASN A 118 13.24 11.71 -13.85
C ASN A 118 13.23 11.55 -12.31
N ILE A 119 14.37 11.77 -11.64
CA ILE A 119 14.44 11.79 -10.18
C ILE A 119 13.56 12.91 -9.62
N ALA A 120 13.60 14.12 -10.18
CA ALA A 120 12.77 15.22 -9.74
C ALA A 120 11.27 14.89 -9.85
N ILE A 121 10.83 14.30 -10.95
CA ILE A 121 9.43 13.90 -11.19
C ILE A 121 9.00 12.83 -10.18
N PHE A 122 9.86 11.84 -9.94
CA PHE A 122 9.64 10.83 -8.90
C PHE A 122 9.47 11.48 -7.51
N LEU A 123 10.39 12.35 -7.10
CA LEU A 123 10.32 13.03 -5.80
C LEU A 123 9.10 13.95 -5.67
N VAL A 124 8.78 14.73 -6.70
CA VAL A 124 7.60 15.62 -6.71
C VAL A 124 6.32 14.80 -6.57
N SER A 125 6.23 13.65 -7.25
CA SER A 125 5.05 12.79 -7.15
C SER A 125 4.88 12.15 -5.76
N LEU A 126 5.99 11.82 -5.08
CA LEU A 126 5.99 11.40 -3.66
C LEU A 126 5.56 12.53 -2.72
N LEU A 127 6.05 13.75 -2.95
CA LEU A 127 5.64 14.93 -2.18
C LEU A 127 4.16 15.23 -2.38
N ALA A 128 3.64 15.09 -3.61
CA ALA A 128 2.21 15.24 -3.89
C ALA A 128 1.39 14.20 -3.12
N LEU A 129 1.78 12.92 -3.15
CA LEU A 129 1.14 11.86 -2.37
C LEU A 129 1.14 12.18 -0.87
N GLY A 130 2.32 12.49 -0.32
CA GLY A 130 2.50 12.78 1.11
C GLY A 130 1.73 14.02 1.54
N GLY A 131 1.74 15.07 0.73
CA GLY A 131 0.98 16.31 0.99
C GLY A 131 -0.53 16.08 0.98
N VAL A 132 -1.05 15.34 0.00
CA VAL A 132 -2.48 15.02 -0.11
C VAL A 132 -2.92 14.14 1.06
N LEU A 133 -2.25 13.01 1.30
CA LEU A 133 -2.61 12.10 2.38
C LEU A 133 -2.41 12.76 3.75
N GLY A 134 -1.28 13.43 3.94
CA GLY A 134 -0.96 14.17 5.16
C GLY A 134 -2.00 15.24 5.47
N GLY A 135 -2.39 16.05 4.48
CA GLY A 135 -3.44 17.06 4.64
C GLY A 135 -4.80 16.47 5.01
N ILE A 136 -5.21 15.38 4.34
CA ILE A 136 -6.48 14.69 4.59
C ILE A 136 -6.54 14.11 6.01
N TRP A 137 -5.45 13.50 6.47
CA TRP A 137 -5.36 12.89 7.80
C TRP A 137 -5.19 13.93 8.90
N ALA A 138 -4.27 14.89 8.74
CA ALA A 138 -4.01 15.92 9.75
C ALA A 138 -5.26 16.78 10.01
N SER A 139 -5.91 17.27 8.94
CA SER A 139 -7.12 18.10 9.06
C SER A 139 -8.24 17.37 9.82
N TRP A 140 -8.45 16.09 9.51
CA TRP A 140 -9.46 15.30 10.18
C TRP A 140 -9.11 14.94 11.62
N GLY A 141 -7.86 14.56 11.87
CA GLY A 141 -7.39 14.23 13.21
C GLY A 141 -7.56 15.41 14.16
N MET A 142 -7.20 16.62 13.70
CA MET A 142 -7.44 17.85 14.45
C MET A 142 -8.93 18.10 14.71
N LYS A 143 -9.78 17.90 13.69
CA LYS A 143 -11.24 18.08 13.83
C LYS A 143 -11.89 17.09 14.81
N ASN A 144 -11.38 15.86 14.91
CA ASN A 144 -11.99 14.78 15.69
C ASN A 144 -11.22 14.46 16.99
N LYS A 145 -10.22 15.28 17.36
CA LYS A 145 -9.33 15.05 18.51
C LYS A 145 -10.09 14.67 19.78
N LYS A 146 -11.07 15.47 20.21
CA LYS A 146 -11.85 15.22 21.43
C LYS A 146 -12.57 13.86 21.40
N LYS A 147 -13.19 13.54 20.26
CA LYS A 147 -13.92 12.28 20.08
C LYS A 147 -12.97 11.08 20.13
N LEU A 148 -11.75 11.21 19.60
CA LEU A 148 -10.74 10.17 19.67
C LEU A 148 -10.21 9.98 21.10
N GLU A 149 -10.03 11.07 21.85
CA GLU A 149 -9.66 11.03 23.28
C GLU A 149 -10.76 10.34 24.12
N GLU A 150 -12.03 10.61 23.84
CA GLU A 150 -13.17 9.94 24.50
C GLU A 150 -13.19 8.43 24.20
N ILE A 151 -13.03 8.03 22.93
CA ILE A 151 -12.92 6.61 22.56
C ILE A 151 -11.75 5.95 23.27
N GLY A 152 -10.59 6.62 23.35
CA GLY A 152 -9.42 6.09 24.04
C GLY A 152 -9.68 5.80 25.52
N LYS A 153 -10.33 6.73 26.23
CA LYS A 153 -10.68 6.56 27.65
C LYS A 153 -11.65 5.41 27.90
N LEU A 154 -12.70 5.31 27.07
CA LEU A 154 -13.67 4.20 27.17
C LEU A 154 -13.00 2.83 27.07
N CYS A 155 -11.89 2.74 26.36
CA CYS A 155 -11.17 1.49 26.13
C CYS A 155 -10.07 1.20 27.17
N GLU A 156 -9.65 2.19 27.95
CA GLU A 156 -8.75 1.97 29.11
C GLU A 156 -9.50 1.43 30.32
N ASP A 157 -10.82 1.66 30.38
CA ASP A 157 -11.70 1.28 31.48
C ASP A 157 -12.29 -0.15 31.34
N ASP A 158 -12.09 -0.82 30.20
CA ASP A 158 -12.58 -2.18 29.84
C ASP A 158 -11.49 -3.28 29.99
#